data_AF-A0A8T4XNM0-F1
#
_entry.id   AF-A0A8T4XNM0-F1
#
_cell.length_a   1.000
_cell.length_b   1.000
_cell.length_c   1.000
_cell.angle_alpha   90.00
_cell.angle_beta   90.00
_cell.angle_gamma   90.00
#
_symmetry.space_group_name_H-M   'P 1'
#
loop_
_entity.id
_entity.type
_entity.pdbx_description
1 polymer ?
#
loop_
_entity_poly.entity_id
_entity_poly.type
_entity_poly.pdbx_seq_one_letter_code
_entity_poly.pdbx_strand_id
1 'polypeptide(L)' 'MALERLGASLHEALRKLFKAAVVDEAVVKELIRDVQRALLQADVNVQLVLDISKRIEERALKEKVPPG' A
#
# COMPACT_ATOMS: atom_id res chain seq x y z
N MET A 1 10.62 -16.39 -7.49
CA MET A 1 9.22 -16.88 -7.35
C MET A 1 8.25 -15.71 -7.25
N ALA A 2 6.95 -15.90 -7.52
CA ALA A 2 5.94 -14.83 -7.50
C ALA A 2 5.85 -14.14 -6.12
N LEU A 3 5.98 -14.91 -5.04
CA LEU A 3 5.98 -14.40 -3.67
C LEU A 3 7.18 -13.50 -3.34
N GLU A 4 8.37 -13.84 -3.86
CA GLU A 4 9.58 -13.00 -3.70
C GLU A 4 9.45 -11.66 -4.43
N ARG A 5 8.82 -11.66 -5.61
CA ARG A 5 8.56 -10.43 -6.36
C ARG A 5 7.53 -9.55 -5.66
N LEU A 6 6.47 -10.15 -5.12
CA LEU A 6 5.48 -9.45 -4.30
C LEU A 6 6.14 -8.83 -3.06
N GLY A 7 6.95 -9.62 -2.35
CA GLY A 7 7.68 -9.15 -1.17
C GLY A 7 8.62 -7.98 -1.48
N ALA A 8 9.36 -8.06 -2.59
CA ALA A 8 10.25 -6.98 -3.03
C ALA A 8 9.47 -5.70 -3.36
N SER A 9 8.39 -5.80 -4.15
CA SER A 9 7.57 -4.64 -4.54
C SER A 9 6.92 -3.95 -3.34
N LEU A 10 6.39 -4.72 -2.39
CA LEU A 10 5.80 -4.17 -1.17
C LEU A 10 6.88 -3.50 -0.29
N HIS A 11 8.05 -4.13 -0.15
CA HIS A 11 9.14 -3.57 0.63
C HIS A 11 9.65 -2.25 0.05
N GLU A 12 9.73 -2.16 -1.28
CA GLU A 12 10.13 -0.93 -1.97
C GLU A 12 9.10 0.19 -1.80
N ALA A 13 7.81 -0.13 -1.92
CA ALA A 13 6.72 0.82 -1.71
C ALA A 13 6.71 1.38 -0.27
N LEU A 14 6.94 0.52 0.74
CA LEU A 14 7.09 0.93 2.13
C LEU A 14 8.35 1.77 2.35
N ARG A 15 9.46 1.43 1.69
CA ARG A 15 10.71 2.18 1.80
C ARG A 15 10.59 3.60 1.24
N LYS A 16 9.81 3.81 0.18
CA LYS A 16 9.48 5.15 -0.32
C LYS A 16 8.70 5.95 0.72
N LEU A 17 7.74 5.32 1.38
CA LEU A 17 6.93 5.97 2.41
C LEU A 17 7.78 6.38 3.63
N PHE A 18 8.67 5.52 4.12
CA PHE A 18 9.58 5.86 5.22
C PHE A 18 10.62 6.94 4.87
N LYS A 19 10.94 7.12 3.59
CA LYS A 19 11.83 8.19 3.13
C LYS A 19 11.11 9.52 2.91
N ALA A 20 9.78 9.51 2.83
CA ALA A 20 9.01 10.73 2.68
C ALA A 20 9.10 11.55 3.97
N ALA A 21 9.59 12.78 3.87
CA ALA A 21 9.69 13.69 5.01
C ALA A 21 8.32 14.11 5.57
N VAL A 22 7.30 14.09 4.70
CA VAL A 22 5.90 14.34 5.06
C VAL A 22 5.06 13.28 4.35
N VAL A 23 4.18 12.61 5.09
CA VAL A 23 3.21 11.66 4.54
C VAL A 23 1.92 12.43 4.32
N ASP A 24 1.64 12.77 3.06
CA ASP A 24 0.41 13.43 2.63
C ASP A 24 -0.55 12.44 1.92
N GLU A 25 -1.74 12.92 1.57
CA GLU A 25 -2.74 12.10 0.86
C GLU A 25 -2.23 11.63 -0.52
N ALA A 26 -1.35 12.39 -1.17
CA ALA A 26 -0.78 12.02 -2.46
C ALA A 26 0.16 10.82 -2.33
N VAL A 27 1.05 10.82 -1.33
CA VAL A 27 1.95 9.70 -1.00
C VAL A 27 1.14 8.45 -0.64
N VAL A 28 0.05 8.60 0.13
CA VAL A 28 -0.84 7.48 0.48
C VAL A 28 -1.50 6.88 -0.77
N LYS A 29 -2.01 7.72 -1.68
CA LYS A 29 -2.61 7.26 -2.94
C LYS A 29 -1.60 6.59 -3.87
N GLU A 30 -0.37 7.09 -3.91
CA GLU A 30 0.73 6.44 -4.65
C GLU A 30 1.04 5.05 -4.07
N LEU A 31 1.16 4.93 -2.75
CA LEU A 31 1.37 3.65 -2.07
C LEU A 31 0.27 2.65 -2.41
N ILE A 32 -1.00 3.07 -2.33
CA ILE A 32 -2.14 2.19 -2.62
C ILE A 32 -2.07 1.68 -4.05
N ARG A 33 -1.70 2.52 -5.02
CA ARG A 33 -1.52 2.10 -6.43
C ARG A 33 -0.38 1.11 -6.61
N ASP A 34 0.75 1.31 -5.94
CA ASP A 34 1.88 0.37 -5.99
C ASP A 34 1.50 -0.99 -5.38
N VAL A 35 0.78 -0.99 -4.25
CA VAL A 35 0.25 -2.20 -3.60
C VAL A 35 -0.76 -2.93 -4.49
N GLN A 36 -1.71 -2.20 -5.11
CA GLN A 36 -2.68 -2.77 -6.06
C GLN A 36 -1.97 -3.48 -7.21
N ARG A 37 -0.99 -2.81 -7.83
CA ARG A 37 -0.23 -3.38 -8.95
C ARG A 37 0.52 -4.64 -8.53
N ALA A 38 1.16 -4.62 -7.37
CA ALA A 38 1.91 -5.77 -6.86
C ALA A 38 0.99 -6.97 -6.58
N LEU A 39 -0.18 -6.75 -5.98
CA LEU A 39 -1.14 -7.82 -5.70
C LEU A 39 -1.74 -8.40 -6.98
N LEU A 40 -2.09 -7.56 -7.96
CA LEU A 40 -2.59 -8.03 -9.26
C LEU A 40 -1.54 -8.85 -10.03
N GLN A 41 -0.26 -8.43 -9.98
CA GLN A 41 0.85 -9.18 -10.59
C GLN A 41 1.14 -10.52 -9.89
N ALA A 42 0.69 -10.68 -8.65
CA ALA A 42 0.79 -11.92 -7.90
C ALA A 42 -0.44 -12.84 -8.07
N ASP A 43 -1.27 -12.59 -9.09
CA ASP A 43 -2.50 -13.34 -9.40
C ASP A 43 -3.53 -13.35 -8.25
N VAL A 44 -3.55 -12.29 -7.43
CA VAL A 44 -4.56 -12.12 -6.38
C VAL A 44 -5.90 -11.71 -7.00
N ASN A 45 -7.01 -12.23 -6.45
CA ASN A 45 -8.35 -11.91 -6.90
C ASN A 45 -8.64 -10.39 -6.87
N VAL A 46 -9.15 -9.84 -7.97
CA VAL A 46 -9.42 -8.40 -8.14
C VAL A 46 -10.37 -7.84 -7.08
N GLN A 47 -11.41 -8.59 -6.68
CA GLN A 47 -12.32 -8.14 -5.61
C GLN A 47 -11.57 -8.00 -4.28
N LEU A 48 -10.72 -8.97 -3.96
CA LEU A 48 -9.89 -8.93 -2.76
C LEU A 48 -8.89 -7.75 -2.81
N VAL A 49 -8.28 -7.48 -3.96
CA VAL A 49 -7.38 -6.32 -4.13
C VAL A 49 -8.12 -5.00 -3.89
N LEU A 50 -9.33 -4.85 -4.45
CA LEU A 50 -10.15 -3.65 -4.25
C LEU A 50 -10.54 -3.46 -2.78
N ASP A 51 -10.95 -4.53 -2.10
CA ASP A 51 -11.32 -4.48 -0.68
C ASP A 51 -10.13 -4.13 0.20
N ILE A 52 -8.96 -4.73 -0.05
CA ILE A 52 -7.72 -4.40 0.67
C ILE A 52 -7.35 -2.94 0.44
N SER A 53 -7.43 -2.46 -0.79
CA SER A 53 -7.08 -1.07 -1.13
C SER A 53 -7.95 -0.06 -0.40
N LYS A 54 -9.27 -0.28 -0.38
CA LYS A 54 -10.22 0.58 0.33
C LYS A 54 -9.96 0.60 1.83
N ARG A 55 -9.69 -0.57 2.42
CA ARG A 55 -9.35 -0.68 3.85
C ARG A 55 -8.06 0.06 4.19
N ILE A 56 -7.04 -0.03 3.33
CA ILE A 56 -5.78 0.72 3.50
C ILE A 56 -6.05 2.22 3.43
N GLU A 57 -6.81 2.68 2.44
CA GLU A 57 -7.16 4.10 2.27
C GLU A 57 -7.93 4.65 3.46
N GLU A 58 -8.97 3.94 3.91
CA GLU A 58 -9.76 4.37 5.07
C GLU A 58 -8.92 4.45 6.33
N ARG A 59 -8.05 3.47 6.58
CA ARG A 59 -7.18 3.48 7.76
C ARG A 59 -6.13 4.57 7.68
N ALA A 60 -5.49 4.75 6.53
CA ALA A 60 -4.46 5.76 6.36
C ALA A 60 -5.01 7.20 6.52
N LEU A 61 -6.26 7.46 6.15
CA LEU A 61 -6.85 8.80 6.19
C LEU A 61 -7.74 9.07 7.42
N LYS A 62 -8.40 8.04 7.98
CA LYS A 62 -9.38 8.22 9.08
C LYS A 62 -8.88 7.74 10.43
N GLU A 63 -7.83 6.91 10.48
CA GLU A 63 -7.32 6.41 11.76
C GLU A 63 -6.58 7.56 12.45
N LYS A 64 -7.08 7.97 13.63
CA LYS A 64 -6.35 8.92 14.47
C LYS A 64 -5.04 8.25 14.86
N VAL A 65 -3.93 8.84 14.43
CA VAL A 65 -2.59 8.43 14.88
C VAL A 65 -2.65 8.38 16.41
N PRO A 66 -2.30 7.23 17.04
CA PRO A 66 -2.36 7.12 18.48
C PRO A 66 -1.56 8.27 19.10
N PRO A 67 -2.07 8.88 20.19
CA PRO A 67 -1.35 9.95 20.86
C PRO A 67 0.01 9.42 21.29
N GLY A 68 1.06 9.99 20.70
CA GLY A 68 2.45 9.83 21.12
C GLY A 68 2.82 10.93 22.09
#